data_AF-A0A938RY27-F1
#
_entry.id   AF-A0A938RY27-F1
#
_cell.length_a   1.000
_cell.length_b   1.000
_cell.length_c   1.000
_cell.angle_alpha   90.00
_cell.angle_beta   90.00
_cell.angle_gamma   90.00
#
_symmetry.space_group_name_H-M   'P 1'
#
loop_
_entity.id
_entity.type
_entity.pdbx_description
1 polymer ?
#
loop_
_entity_poly.entity_id
_entity_poly.type
_entity_poly.pdbx_seq_one_letter_code
_entity_poly.pdbx_strand_id
1 'polypeptide(L)' 'MGRPEIDSFEAALQREKRTTGFFVAFDYSTDAMTEIGAFFKRTGIMIRALTVKDILDEQIARKLA' A
#
# COMPACT_ATOMS: atom_id res chain seq x y z
N MET A 1 0.29 -9.41 4.77
CA MET A 1 0.63 -9.38 3.33
C MET A 1 2.12 -9.38 3.17
N GLY A 2 2.63 -10.16 2.23
CA GLY A 2 4.05 -10.34 2.00
C GLY A 2 4.54 -9.60 0.75
N ARG A 3 5.83 -9.74 0.49
CA ARG A 3 6.49 -9.17 -0.68
C ARG A 3 5.93 -9.69 -2.02
N PRO A 4 5.58 -10.99 -2.20
CA PRO A 4 5.06 -11.47 -3.48
C PRO A 4 3.78 -10.76 -3.93
N GLU A 5 2.90 -10.41 -2.98
CA GLU A 5 1.68 -9.65 -3.29
C GLU A 5 1.99 -8.21 -3.70
N ILE A 6 3.01 -7.59 -3.09
CA ILE A 6 3.49 -6.26 -3.47
C ILE A 6 4.11 -6.27 -4.85
N ASP A 7 5.01 -7.22 -5.15
CA ASP A 7 5.66 -7.35 -6.45
C ASP A 7 4.62 -7.49 -7.59
N SER A 8 3.59 -8.29 -7.35
CA SER A 8 2.47 -8.48 -8.29
C SER A 8 1.69 -7.19 -8.51
N PHE A 9 1.49 -6.40 -7.46
CA PHE A 9 0.79 -5.12 -7.54
C PHE A 9 1.62 -4.03 -8.22
N GLU A 10 2.93 -3.99 -7.99
CA GLU A 10 3.86 -3.10 -8.70
C GLU A 10 3.80 -3.30 -10.21
N ALA A 11 3.85 -4.56 -10.64
CA ALA A 11 3.73 -4.92 -12.05
C ALA A 11 2.40 -4.43 -12.65
N ALA A 12 1.31 -4.55 -11.90
CA ALA A 12 0.01 -4.02 -12.32
C ALA A 12 0.03 -2.49 -12.44
N LEU A 13 0.57 -1.76 -11.46
CA LEU A 13 0.65 -0.29 -11.51
C LEU A 13 1.48 0.20 -12.70
N GLN A 14 2.62 -0.44 -12.98
CA GLN A 14 3.46 -0.10 -14.12
C GLN A 14 2.74 -0.38 -15.45
N ARG A 15 2.15 -1.57 -15.59
CA ARG A 15 1.41 -1.95 -16.81
C ARG A 15 0.27 -0.98 -17.12
N GLU A 16 -0.47 -0.60 -16.09
CA GLU A 16 -1.62 0.31 -16.19
C GLU A 16 -1.22 1.80 -16.16
N LYS A 17 0.09 2.12 -16.17
CA LYS A 17 0.64 3.48 -16.14
C LYS A 17 0.06 4.36 -15.03
N ARG A 18 -0.12 3.79 -13.83
CA ARG A 18 -0.65 4.51 -12.66
C ARG A 18 0.48 5.20 -11.91
N THR A 19 0.18 6.38 -11.37
CA THR A 19 1.10 7.14 -10.51
C THR A 19 0.88 6.85 -9.02
N THR A 20 -0.27 6.27 -8.67
CA THR A 20 -0.61 5.92 -7.28
C THR A 20 -1.52 4.70 -7.24
N GLY A 21 -1.31 3.83 -6.26
CA GLY A 21 -2.17 2.70 -5.93
C GLY A 21 -2.44 2.61 -4.42
N PHE A 22 -3.59 2.07 -4.06
CA PHE A 22 -3.92 1.74 -2.68
C PHE A 22 -3.85 0.23 -2.51
N PHE A 23 -3.15 -0.22 -1.47
CA PHE A 23 -3.12 -1.62 -1.08
C PHE A 23 -3.70 -1.69 0.33
N VAL A 24 -4.71 -2.53 0.54
CA VAL A 24 -5.37 -2.68 1.85
C VAL A 24 -5.15 -4.09 2.39
N ALA A 25 -4.73 -4.20 3.64
CA ALA A 25 -4.45 -5.48 4.30
C ALA A 25 -4.79 -5.45 5.78
N PHE A 26 -4.79 -6.60 6.47
CA PHE A 26 -4.84 -6.59 7.94
C PHE A 26 -3.50 -6.18 8.55
N ASP A 27 -2.38 -6.60 7.94
CA ASP A 27 -1.02 -6.23 8.34
C ASP A 27 -0.04 -6.50 7.19
N TYR A 28 1.19 -5.97 7.29
CA TYR A 28 2.26 -6.10 6.32
C TYR A 28 3.52 -6.70 6.94
N SER A 29 4.21 -7.57 6.21
CA SER A 29 5.55 -7.97 6.62
C SER A 29 6.54 -6.81 6.45
N THR A 30 7.63 -6.85 7.22
CA THR A 30 8.74 -5.88 7.08
C THR A 30 9.28 -5.83 5.66
N ASP A 31 9.40 -6.99 5.00
CA ASP A 31 9.88 -7.08 3.63
C ASP A 31 8.92 -6.41 2.63
N ALA A 32 7.61 -6.55 2.84
CA ALA A 32 6.61 -5.87 2.01
C ALA A 32 6.71 -4.35 2.13
N MET A 33 6.84 -3.84 3.36
CA MET A 33 7.02 -2.39 3.60
C MET A 33 8.34 -1.87 3.03
N THR A 34 9.40 -2.67 3.11
CA THR A 34 10.71 -2.33 2.53
C THR A 34 10.63 -2.23 1.00
N GLU A 35 9.97 -3.18 0.34
CA GLU A 35 9.82 -3.15 -1.11
C GLU A 35 8.94 -1.98 -1.57
N ILE A 36 7.81 -1.68 -0.89
CA ILE A 36 6.99 -0.50 -1.18
C ILE A 36 7.85 0.79 -1.21
N GLY A 37 8.74 0.95 -0.24
CA GLY A 37 9.66 2.09 -0.19
C GLY A 37 10.70 2.07 -1.30
N ALA A 38 11.26 0.90 -1.63
CA ALA A 38 12.22 0.73 -2.71
C ALA A 38 11.60 1.03 -4.08
N PHE A 39 10.37 0.57 -4.32
CA PHE A 39 9.62 0.82 -5.53
C PHE A 39 9.34 2.30 -5.77
N PHE A 40 8.93 3.04 -4.73
CA PHE A 40 8.73 4.48 -4.84
C PHE A 40 10.04 5.19 -5.22
N LYS A 41 11.17 4.85 -4.59
CA LYS A 41 12.48 5.43 -4.93
C LYS A 41 12.90 5.13 -6.37
N ARG A 42 12.59 3.94 -6.87
CA ARG A 42 12.95 3.46 -8.21
C ARG A 42 12.08 4.08 -9.31
N THR A 43 10.80 4.33 -9.05
CA THR A 43 9.80 4.61 -10.10
C THR A 43 9.06 5.93 -9.92
N GLY A 44 9.03 6.49 -8.71
CA GLY A 44 8.16 7.60 -8.33
C GLY A 44 6.68 7.21 -8.19
N ILE A 45 6.30 5.96 -8.44
CA ILE A 45 4.91 5.48 -8.28
C ILE A 45 4.65 5.20 -6.80
N MET A 46 3.57 5.77 -6.28
CA MET A 46 3.25 5.70 -4.86
C MET A 46 2.30 4.53 -4.54
N ILE A 47 2.70 3.67 -3.61
CA ILE A 47 1.79 2.67 -3.02
C ILE A 47 1.39 3.15 -1.62
N ARG A 48 0.11 3.42 -1.42
CA ARG A 48 -0.48 3.70 -0.12
C ARG A 48 -0.89 2.38 0.52
N ALA A 49 -0.02 1.84 1.37
CA ALA A 49 -0.35 0.71 2.23
C ALA A 49 -1.22 1.17 3.39
N LEU A 50 -2.43 0.64 3.49
CA LEU A 50 -3.38 0.91 4.57
C LEU A 50 -3.74 -0.41 5.24
N THR A 51 -3.75 -0.40 6.56
CA THR A 51 -4.33 -1.51 7.31
C THR A 51 -5.84 -1.33 7.45
N VAL A 52 -6.57 -2.43 7.64
CA VAL A 52 -7.99 -2.37 8.04
C VAL A 52 -8.15 -1.56 9.33
N LYS A 53 -7.18 -1.65 10.25
CA LYS A 53 -7.16 -0.83 11.47
C LYS A 53 -7.10 0.66 11.15
N ASP A 54 -6.25 1.10 10.22
CA ASP A 54 -6.17 2.52 9.81
C ASP A 54 -7.52 3.05 9.31
N ILE A 55 -8.23 2.23 8.53
CA ILE A 55 -9.56 2.59 8.00
C ILE A 55 -10.60 2.67 9.12
N LEU A 56 -10.59 1.71 10.05
CA LEU A 56 -11.52 1.70 11.19
C LEU A 56 -11.26 2.88 12.13
N ASP A 57 -9.99 3.18 12.41
CA ASP A 57 -9.61 4.31 13.25
C ASP A 57 -10.07 5.64 12.63
N GLU A 58 -9.94 5.80 11.31
CA GLU A 58 -10.46 6.97 10.59
C GLU A 58 -11.99 7.08 10.69
N GLN A 59 -12.71 5.96 10.52
CA GLN A 59 -14.18 5.95 10.63
C GLN A 59 -14.67 6.24 12.04
N ILE A 60 -13.98 5.74 13.08
CA ILE A 60 -14.30 6.04 14.48
C ILE A 60 -14.05 7.52 14.75
N ALA A 61 -12.92 8.07 14.30
CA ALA A 61 -12.61 9.48 14.45
C ALA A 61 -13.70 10.37 13.82
N ARG A 62 -14.20 10.03 12.62
CA ARG A 62 -15.31 10.74 11.97
C ARG A 62 -16.63 10.70 12.73
N LYS A 63 -16.90 9.65 13.52
CA LYS A 63 -18.13 9.54 14.33
C LYS A 63 -18.08 10.32 15.64
N LEU A 64 -16.88 10.66 16.11
CA LEU A 64 -16.66 11.42 17.35
C LEU A 64 -16.50 12.93 17.10
N ALA A 65 -16.49 13.35 15.83
CA ALA A 65 -16.39 14.74 15.39
C ALA A 65 -17.76 15.38 15.15
#